data_AF-A0ABC9YMZ2-F1
#
_entry.id   AF-A0ABC9YMZ2-F1
#
_cell.length_a   1.000
_cell.length_b   1.000
_cell.length_c   1.000
_cell.angle_alpha   90.00
_cell.angle_beta   90.00
_cell.angle_gamma   90.00
#
_symmetry.space_group_name_H-M   'P 1'
#
loop_
_entity.id
_entity.type
_entity.pdbx_description
1 polymer ?
#
loop_
_entity_poly.entity_id
_entity_poly.type
_entity_poly.pdbx_seq_one_letter_code
_entity_poly.pdbx_strand_id
1 'polypeptide(L)'
;MYAAMIRDRGRGDLHRYYRVEGGNHVDGLYDTHPNLLRPMLPCFRSASTALESWTAAGQLPTPDATLARTAVGDPAATCPLGN
;
A
#
# COMPACT_ATOMS: atom_id res chain seq x y z
N MET A 1 4.63 15.30 -6.05
CA MET A 1 4.72 13.85 -5.72
C MET A 1 5.27 13.10 -6.94
N TYR A 2 6.05 12.04 -6.71
CA TYR A 2 6.66 11.24 -7.78
C TYR A 2 5.63 10.66 -8.77
N ALA A 3 4.44 10.29 -8.27
CA ALA A 3 3.32 9.81 -9.09
C ALA A 3 2.90 10.78 -10.21
N ALA A 4 2.91 12.09 -9.95
CA ALA A 4 2.60 13.09 -10.97
C ALA A 4 3.69 13.15 -12.04
N MET A 5 4.97 13.14 -11.63
CA MET A 5 6.11 13.13 -12.55
C MET A 5 6.09 11.91 -13.48
N ILE A 6 5.69 10.75 -12.99
CA ILE A 6 5.55 9.53 -13.80
C ILE A 6 4.44 9.69 -14.85
N ARG A 7 3.27 10.20 -14.44
CA ARG A 7 2.13 10.43 -15.35
C ARG A 7 2.44 11.47 -16.42
N ASP A 8 3.11 12.56 -16.06
CA ASP A 8 3.52 13.61 -17.00
C ASP A 8 4.51 13.09 -18.07
N ARG A 9 5.18 11.97 -17.78
CA ARG A 9 6.05 11.25 -18.74
C ARG A 9 5.31 10.17 -19.54
N GLY A 10 3.98 10.07 -19.42
CA GLY A 10 3.17 9.08 -20.12
C GLY A 10 3.34 7.65 -19.62
N ARG A 11 3.91 7.44 -18.42
CA ARG A 11 4.21 6.11 -17.84
C ARG A 11 3.32 5.75 -16.66
N GLY A 12 2.14 6.35 -16.57
CA GLY A 12 1.20 6.14 -15.47
C GLY A 12 0.67 4.71 -15.40
N ASP A 13 0.61 4.02 -16.53
CA ASP A 13 0.26 2.61 -16.65
C ASP A 13 1.26 1.71 -15.91
N LEU A 14 2.55 2.05 -15.89
CA LEU A 14 3.65 1.32 -15.24
C LEU A 14 3.88 1.66 -13.77
N HIS A 15 2.96 2.37 -13.14
CA HIS A 15 3.12 2.83 -11.77
C HIS A 15 1.84 2.65 -10.95
N ARG A 16 2.03 2.36 -9.65
CA ARG A 16 0.98 2.41 -8.64
C ARG A 16 1.44 3.16 -7.40
N TYR A 17 0.54 3.93 -6.84
CA TYR A 17 0.75 4.70 -5.61
C TYR A 17 -0.40 4.53 -4.64
N TYR A 18 -0.08 3.97 -3.47
CA TYR A 18 -1.01 3.83 -2.36
C TYR A 18 -0.56 4.70 -1.20
N ARG A 19 -1.46 5.58 -0.73
CA ARG A 19 -1.26 6.33 0.50
C ARG A 19 -1.98 5.60 1.63
N VAL A 20 -1.25 5.15 2.64
CA VAL A 20 -1.84 4.43 3.77
C VAL A 20 -2.10 5.41 4.92
N GLU A 21 -3.37 5.60 5.26
CA GLU A 21 -3.75 6.43 6.41
C GLU A 21 -3.26 5.80 7.73
N GLY A 22 -2.63 6.60 8.57
CA GLY A 22 -1.99 6.15 9.81
C GLY A 22 -0.70 5.35 9.60
N GLY A 23 -0.29 5.11 8.34
CA GLY A 23 0.96 4.41 8.04
C GLY A 23 2.17 5.15 8.62
N ASN A 24 3.10 4.42 9.22
CA ASN A 24 4.29 4.97 9.86
C ASN A 24 5.58 4.45 9.20
N HIS A 25 6.74 4.91 9.66
CA HIS A 25 8.02 4.44 9.12
C HIS A 25 8.45 3.07 9.67
N VAL A 26 8.07 2.75 10.91
CA VAL A 26 8.45 1.52 11.62
C VAL A 26 7.29 0.98 12.45
N ASP A 27 7.04 -0.32 12.35
CA ASP A 27 5.89 -0.94 13.01
C ASP A 27 6.02 -0.99 14.54
N GLY A 28 7.23 -0.92 15.08
CA GLY A 28 7.50 -1.04 16.52
C GLY A 28 6.87 0.06 17.40
N LEU A 29 6.37 1.15 16.82
CA LEU A 29 5.67 2.21 17.57
C LEU A 29 4.16 1.96 17.69
N TYR A 30 3.62 0.97 16.98
CA TYR A 30 2.18 0.73 16.94
C TYR A 30 1.62 0.43 18.33
N ASP A 31 2.27 -0.42 19.11
CA ASP A 31 1.81 -0.83 20.45
C ASP A 31 1.65 0.36 21.41
N THR A 32 2.46 1.41 21.23
CA THR A 32 2.39 2.63 22.06
C THR A 32 1.33 3.61 21.55
N HIS A 33 1.03 3.59 20.25
CA HIS A 33 0.14 4.56 19.59
C HIS A 33 -0.91 3.92 18.66
N PRO A 34 -1.69 2.92 19.14
CA PRO A 34 -2.56 2.12 18.28
C PRO A 34 -3.75 2.91 17.69
N ASN A 35 -4.11 4.03 18.33
CA ASN A 35 -5.18 4.90 17.85
C ASN A 35 -4.73 5.91 16.79
N LEU A 36 -3.42 6.02 16.56
CA LEU A 36 -2.84 6.96 15.59
C LEU A 36 -2.14 6.23 14.45
N LEU A 37 -1.47 5.12 14.75
CA LEU A 37 -0.59 4.42 13.82
C LEU A 37 -1.26 3.17 13.26
N ARG A 38 -0.78 2.74 12.10
CA ARG A 38 -1.11 1.49 11.44
C ARG A 38 0.20 0.80 11.03
N PRO A 39 0.39 -0.50 11.33
CA PRO A 39 1.55 -1.25 10.85
C PRO A 39 1.59 -1.31 9.33
N MET A 40 2.78 -1.15 8.75
CA MET A 40 3.00 -1.09 7.31
C MET A 40 3.46 -2.41 6.70
N LEU A 41 4.05 -3.33 7.48
CA LEU A 41 4.49 -4.64 6.99
C LEU A 41 3.44 -5.40 6.15
N PRO A 42 2.17 -5.52 6.56
CA PRO A 42 1.18 -6.22 5.72
C PRO A 42 0.96 -5.51 4.38
N CYS A 43 1.00 -4.17 4.33
CA CYS A 43 0.86 -3.43 3.08
C CYS A 43 2.07 -3.63 2.17
N PHE A 44 3.29 -3.65 2.72
CA PHE A 44 4.49 -3.94 1.93
C PHE A 44 4.45 -5.35 1.33
N ARG A 45 4.06 -6.36 2.12
CA ARG A 45 3.91 -7.74 1.63
C ARG A 45 2.90 -7.82 0.49
N SER A 46 1.71 -7.25 0.67
CA SER A 46 0.67 -7.25 -0.37
C SER A 46 1.11 -6.50 -1.63
N ALA A 47 1.79 -5.36 -1.49
CA ALA A 47 2.31 -4.62 -2.63
C ALA A 47 3.39 -5.39 -3.41
N SER A 48 4.30 -6.09 -2.70
CA SER A 48 5.29 -6.96 -3.35
C SER A 48 4.63 -8.10 -4.11
N THR A 49 3.66 -8.80 -3.51
CA THR A 49 2.90 -9.85 -4.21
C THR A 49 2.18 -9.32 -5.44
N ALA A 50 1.53 -8.15 -5.34
CA ALA A 50 0.87 -7.54 -6.48
C ALA A 50 1.86 -7.14 -7.60
N LEU A 51 3.05 -6.67 -7.24
CA LEU A 51 4.12 -6.37 -8.20
C LEU A 51 4.66 -7.64 -8.88
N GLU A 52 4.83 -8.73 -8.13
CA GLU A 52 5.20 -10.04 -8.68
C GLU A 52 4.15 -10.53 -9.67
N SER A 53 2.86 -10.53 -9.30
CA SER A 53 1.77 -10.91 -10.19
C SER A 53 1.68 -10.03 -11.44
N TRP A 54 1.91 -8.73 -11.31
CA TRP A 54 1.89 -7.81 -12.45
C TRP A 54 3.05 -8.10 -13.41
N THR A 55 4.27 -8.21 -12.90
CA THR A 55 5.46 -8.38 -13.73
C THR A 55 5.58 -9.78 -14.32
N ALA A 56 5.11 -10.82 -13.62
CA ALA A 56 5.20 -12.20 -14.07
C ALA A 56 4.00 -12.65 -14.93
N ALA A 57 2.79 -12.16 -14.62
CA ALA A 57 1.55 -12.64 -15.23
C ALA A 57 0.67 -11.55 -15.86
N GLY A 58 1.11 -10.27 -15.83
CA GLY A 58 0.34 -9.16 -16.40
C GLY A 58 -0.91 -8.79 -15.60
N GLN A 59 -1.09 -9.35 -14.40
CA GLN A 59 -2.25 -9.06 -13.54
C GLN A 59 -2.13 -7.66 -12.95
N LEU A 60 -3.00 -6.75 -13.38
CA LEU A 60 -2.91 -5.36 -12.95
C LEU A 60 -3.31 -5.21 -11.48
N PRO A 61 -2.46 -4.62 -10.64
CA PRO A 61 -2.86 -4.23 -9.30
C PRO A 61 -3.95 -3.17 -9.36
N THR A 62 -4.74 -3.09 -8.29
CA THR A 62 -5.78 -2.05 -8.10
C THR A 62 -5.24 -0.64 -8.39
N PRO A 63 -6.06 0.31 -8.88
CA PRO A 63 -5.60 1.67 -9.16
C PRO A 63 -5.03 2.40 -7.93
N ASP A 64 -4.30 3.50 -8.17
CA ASP A 64 -3.82 4.40 -7.12
C ASP A 64 -4.95 4.76 -6.13
N ALA A 65 -4.68 4.66 -4.83
CA ALA A 65 -5.70 4.91 -3.80
C ALA A 65 -5.11 5.48 -2.51
N THR A 66 -5.94 6.19 -1.74
CA THR A 66 -5.69 6.37 -0.30
C THR A 66 -6.44 5.27 0.44
N LEU A 67 -5.71 4.41 1.15
CA LEU A 67 -6.27 3.35 1.97
C LEU A 67 -6.64 3.94 3.32
N ALA A 68 -7.94 3.91 3.63
CA ALA A 68 -8.44 4.33 4.93
C ALA A 68 -7.89 3.43 6.04
N ARG A 69 -7.83 3.95 7.26
CA ARG A 69 -7.57 3.15 8.45
C ARG A 69 -8.78 2.25 8.74
N THR A 70 -8.61 0.92 8.62
CA THR A 70 -9.67 -0.04 8.93
C THR A 70 -9.82 -0.19 10.44
N ALA A 71 -11.05 -0.10 10.96
CA ALA A 71 -11.35 -0.35 12.38
C ALA A 71 -11.63 -1.84 12.69
N VAL A 72 -11.60 -2.70 11.66
CA VAL A 72 -12.04 -4.10 11.75
C VAL A 72 -10.86 -5.02 11.39
N GLY A 73 -10.65 -6.06 12.20
CA GLY A 73 -9.58 -7.05 12.01
C GLY A 73 -8.27 -6.66 12.70
N ASP A 74 -7.27 -7.53 12.57
CA ASP A 74 -5.91 -7.25 13.04
C ASP A 74 -5.15 -6.40 12.00
N PRO A 75 -4.81 -5.13 12.32
CA PRO A 75 -4.11 -4.25 11.40
C PRO A 75 -2.65 -4.65 11.17
N ALA A 76 -2.06 -5.52 12.02
CA ALA A 76 -0.75 -6.10 11.78
C ALA A 76 -0.79 -7.30 10.82
N ALA A 77 -1.96 -7.91 10.62
CA ALA A 77 -2.13 -9.08 9.77
C ALA A 77 -2.58 -8.74 8.35
N THR A 78 -3.32 -7.65 8.13
CA THR A 78 -4.06 -7.44 6.88
C THR A 78 -3.88 -6.07 6.25
N CYS A 79 -3.63 -6.08 4.93
CA CYS A 79 -3.68 -4.90 4.08
C CYS A 79 -3.89 -5.34 2.63
N PRO A 80 -5.14 -5.51 2.17
CA PRO A 80 -5.41 -6.02 0.83
C PRO A 80 -5.15 -4.92 -0.20
N LEU A 81 -3.92 -4.87 -0.71
CA LEU A 81 -3.57 -4.23 -1.96
C LEU A 81 -3.73 -5.31 -3.02
N GLY A 82 -4.95 -5.42 -3.54
CA GLY A 82 -5.46 -6.65 -4.17
C GLY A 82 -4.69 -7.15 -5.39
N ASN A 83 -4.94 -8.43 -5.69
CA ASN A 83 -5.65 -8.85 -6.90
C ASN A 83 -7.02 -9.41 -6.48
#